data_AF-A0A4Y2A158-F1
#
_entry.id   AF-A0A4Y2A158-F1
#
_cell.length_a   1.000
_cell.length_b   1.000
_cell.length_c   1.000
_cell.angle_alpha   90.00
_cell.angle_beta   90.00
_cell.angle_gamma   90.00
#
_symmetry.space_group_name_H-M   'P 1'
#
loop_
_entity.id
_entity.type
_entity.pdbx_description
1 polymer ?
#
loop_
_entity_poly.entity_id
_entity_poly.type
_entity_poly.pdbx_seq_one_letter_code
_entity_poly.pdbx_strand_id
1 'polypeptide(L)'
;MLKLAQKEIVFVITVVNFGATDYVDLIDWQAFYVTPPPVLRQISSHELLKMIQNDVPMDGWYLIKFPSHTQALERIVKLVTICVQKRLQK
;
A
#
# COMPACT_ATOMS: atom_id res chain seq x y z
N MET A 1 -14.35 -12.54 -22.94
CA MET A 1 -14.73 -12.52 -21.51
C MET A 1 -13.65 -13.24 -20.71
N LEU A 2 -12.73 -12.51 -20.07
CA LEU A 2 -11.71 -13.11 -19.22
C LEU A 2 -12.24 -13.14 -17.78
N LYS A 3 -12.46 -14.34 -17.24
CA LYS A 3 -12.91 -14.54 -15.86
C LYS A 3 -11.70 -14.37 -14.95
N LEU A 4 -11.53 -13.18 -14.36
CA LEU A 4 -10.55 -12.97 -13.30
C LEU A 4 -11.05 -13.71 -12.05
N ALA A 5 -10.43 -14.84 -11.73
CA ALA A 5 -10.55 -15.42 -10.40
C ALA A 5 -9.94 -14.42 -9.41
N GLN A 6 -10.80 -13.59 -8.80
CA GLN A 6 -10.45 -12.78 -7.66
C GLN A 6 -10.18 -13.73 -6.50
N LYS A 7 -8.89 -14.06 -6.30
CA LYS A 7 -8.42 -14.48 -4.98
C LYS A 7 -8.69 -13.28 -4.07
N GLU A 8 -9.64 -13.42 -3.15
CA GLU A 8 -10.07 -12.34 -2.28
C GLU A 8 -8.85 -11.69 -1.63
N ILE A 9 -8.66 -10.39 -1.91
CA ILE A 9 -7.67 -9.58 -1.20
C ILE A 9 -8.30 -9.30 0.16
N VAL A 10 -8.01 -10.17 1.14
CA VAL A 10 -8.47 -9.96 2.51
C VAL A 10 -7.63 -8.84 3.11
N PHE A 11 -8.25 -7.69 3.34
CA PHE A 11 -7.62 -6.58 4.04
C PHE A 11 -7.65 -6.88 5.55
N VAL A 12 -6.48 -7.16 6.13
CA VAL A 12 -6.32 -7.40 7.56
C VAL A 12 -5.76 -6.14 8.20
N ILE A 13 -6.46 -5.61 9.21
CA ILE A 13 -5.99 -4.47 9.99
C ILE A 13 -4.88 -4.98 10.93
N THR A 14 -3.65 -4.55 10.69
CA THR A 14 -2.51 -4.91 11.55
C THR A 14 -2.54 -4.14 12.86
N VAL A 15 -2.04 -4.77 13.93
CA VAL A 15 -1.77 -4.06 15.18
C VAL A 15 -0.63 -3.06 14.92
N VAL A 16 -0.88 -1.79 15.21
CA VAL A 16 0.09 -0.71 15.03
C VAL A 16 0.83 -0.47 16.34
N ASN A 17 2.17 -0.46 16.29
CA ASN A 17 3.02 -0.17 17.42
C ASN A 17 3.15 1.36 17.62
N PHE A 18 2.33 1.92 18.51
CA PHE A 18 2.40 3.35 18.84
C PHE A 18 3.65 3.78 19.62
N GLY A 19 4.45 2.83 20.10
CA GLY A 19 5.74 3.09 20.75
C GLY A 19 6.93 3.06 19.79
N ALA A 20 6.70 2.86 18.49
CA ALA A 20 7.75 2.80 17.49
C ALA A 20 8.52 4.12 17.38
N THR A 21 9.85 4.04 17.36
CA THR A 21 10.74 5.19 17.13
C THR A 21 11.01 5.42 15.65
N ASP A 22 10.84 4.39 14.82
CA ASP A 22 11.00 4.45 13.37
C ASP A 22 9.74 3.93 12.66
N TYR A 23 9.50 4.41 11.43
CA TYR A 23 8.34 4.02 10.65
C TYR A 23 8.33 2.54 10.28
N VAL A 24 9.51 1.91 10.13
CA VAL A 24 9.61 0.48 9.83
C VAL A 24 9.07 -0.36 10.99
N ASP A 25 9.16 0.13 12.22
CA ASP A 25 8.76 -0.58 13.44
C ASP A 25 7.27 -0.40 13.81
N LEU A 26 6.54 0.44 13.07
CA LEU A 26 5.10 0.66 13.28
C LEU A 26 4.27 -0.61 13.07
N ILE A 27 4.74 -1.53 12.23
CA ILE A 27 4.03 -2.76 11.86
C ILE A 27 5.03 -3.91 11.93
N ASP A 28 4.61 -5.03 12.52
CA ASP A 28 5.40 -6.27 12.45
C ASP A 28 5.30 -6.88 11.04
N TRP A 29 6.29 -6.55 10.21
CA TRP A 29 6.40 -7.03 8.83
C TRP A 29 6.61 -8.54 8.72
N GLN A 30 7.12 -9.21 9.76
CA GLN A 30 7.34 -10.66 9.74
C GLN A 30 6.10 -11.44 10.16
N ALA A 31 5.23 -10.85 10.99
CA ALA A 31 3.98 -11.48 11.39
C ALA A 31 2.91 -11.50 10.27
N PHE A 32 3.15 -10.85 9.12
CA PHE A 32 2.15 -10.71 8.07
C PHE A 32 2.54 -11.37 6.74
N TYR A 33 1.62 -12.14 6.18
CA TYR A 33 1.69 -12.57 4.79
C TYR A 33 1.30 -11.42 3.87
N VAL A 34 2.27 -10.56 3.54
CA VAL A 34 2.08 -9.47 2.58
C VAL A 34 1.71 -10.07 1.23
N THR A 35 0.44 -9.91 0.85
CA THR A 35 0.00 -10.30 -0.50
C THR A 35 0.59 -9.29 -1.49
N PRO A 36 1.30 -9.73 -2.54
CA PRO A 36 1.84 -8.82 -3.53
C PRO A 36 0.69 -7.99 -4.14
N PRO A 37 0.84 -6.67 -4.27
CA PRO A 37 -0.17 -5.86 -4.93
C PRO A 37 -0.40 -6.40 -6.35
N PRO A 38 -1.64 -6.31 -6.89
CA PRO A 38 -1.99 -6.90 -8.18
C PRO A 38 -1.05 -6.54 -9.33
N VAL A 39 -0.44 -5.35 -9.27
CA VAL A 39 0.54 -4.85 -10.24
C VAL A 39 1.86 -5.64 -10.23
N LEU A 40 2.24 -6.20 -9.07
CA LEU A 40 3.43 -7.03 -8.90
C LEU A 40 3.12 -8.52 -9.09
N ARG A 41 1.85 -8.91 -9.27
CA ARG A 41 1.45 -10.33 -9.43
C ARG A 41 2.07 -10.99 -10.67
N GLN A 42 2.43 -10.20 -11.69
CA GLN A 42 3.02 -10.67 -12.94
C GLN A 42 4.55 -10.52 -13.01
N ILE A 43 5.17 -9.94 -11.97
CA ILE A 43 6.62 -9.67 -11.94
C ILE A 43 7.24 -10.54 -10.85
N SER A 44 8.30 -11.29 -11.18
CA SER A 44 9.01 -12.11 -10.19
C SER A 44 9.91 -11.26 -9.28
N SER A 45 10.21 -11.77 -8.07
CA SER A 45 11.14 -11.12 -7.16
C SER A 45 12.54 -10.92 -7.75
N HIS A 46 12.99 -11.85 -8.62
CA HIS A 46 14.28 -11.75 -9.30
C HIS A 46 14.30 -10.63 -10.34
N GLU A 47 13.19 -10.42 -11.06
CA GLU A 47 13.06 -9.30 -11.99
C GLU A 47 13.00 -7.98 -11.24
N LEU A 48 12.28 -7.90 -10.13
CA LEU A 48 12.26 -6.73 -9.25
C LEU A 48 13.66 -6.37 -8.74
N LEU A 49 14.43 -7.35 -8.27
CA LEU A 49 15.80 -7.14 -7.81
C LEU A 49 16.70 -6.60 -8.93
N LYS A 50 16.60 -7.16 -10.15
CA LYS A 50 17.34 -6.65 -11.31
C LYS A 50 16.92 -5.22 -11.67
N MET A 51 15.64 -4.87 -11.55
CA MET A 51 15.16 -3.52 -11.82
C MET A 51 15.70 -2.50 -10.83
N ILE A 52 15.73 -2.84 -9.54
CA ILE A 52 16.32 -1.99 -8.48
C ILE A 52 17.82 -1.79 -8.71
N GLN A 53 18.53 -2.86 -9.09
CA GLN A 53 19.99 -2.81 -9.30
C GLN A 53 20.40 -2.06 -10.57
N ASN A 54 19.57 -2.11 -11.62
CA ASN A 54 19.87 -1.50 -12.90
C ASN A 54 19.40 -0.04 -13.02
N ASP A 55 18.83 0.54 -11.95
CA ASP A 55 18.32 1.91 -11.86
C ASP A 55 17.45 2.31 -13.07
N VAL A 56 16.65 1.35 -13.56
CA VAL A 56 15.86 1.51 -14.79
C VAL A 56 14.79 2.57 -14.53
N PRO A 57 14.70 3.64 -15.35
CA PRO A 57 13.73 4.70 -15.12
C PRO A 57 12.30 4.16 -15.13
N MET A 58 11.50 4.68 -14.19
CA MET A 58 10.18 4.15 -13.84
C MET A 58 9.12 4.37 -14.93
N ASP A 59 9.46 5.17 -15.94
CA ASP A 59 8.65 5.45 -17.12
C ASP A 59 8.51 4.23 -18.06
N GLY A 60 9.48 3.31 -18.04
CA GLY A 60 9.42 2.03 -18.74
C GLY A 60 8.69 0.92 -17.98
N TRP A 61 8.23 1.18 -16.76
CA TRP A 61 7.63 0.14 -15.93
C TRP A 61 6.16 0.00 -16.28
N TYR A 62 5.71 -1.23 -16.59
CA TYR A 62 4.29 -1.61 -16.70
C TYR A 62 3.54 -1.54 -15.36
N LEU A 63 4.06 -0.78 -14.39
CA LEU A 63 3.24 -0.23 -13.32
C LEU A 63 2.23 0.68 -14.02
N ILE A 64 1.11 0.10 -14.45
CA ILE A 64 -0.09 0.80 -14.88
C ILE A 64 -0.17 2.01 -13.97
N LYS A 65 0.03 3.20 -14.55
CA LYS A 65 0.12 4.47 -13.85
C LYS A 65 -1.12 4.52 -12.98
N PHE A 66 -1.00 4.07 -11.74
CA PHE A 66 -2.15 3.91 -10.88
C PHE A 66 -2.64 5.35 -10.78
N PRO A 67 -3.90 5.67 -11.08
CA PRO A 67 -4.44 6.91 -10.60
C PRO A 67 -4.34 6.76 -9.08
N SER A 68 -3.22 7.24 -8.50
CA SER A 68 -3.08 7.50 -7.10
C SER A 68 -4.28 8.39 -6.84
N HIS A 69 -5.33 7.80 -6.28
CA HIS A 69 -6.66 8.39 -6.30
C HIS A 69 -6.65 9.49 -5.23
N THR A 70 -6.00 10.61 -5.54
CA THR A 70 -5.74 11.76 -4.67
C THR A 70 -7.05 12.22 -4.06
N GLN A 71 -8.13 12.20 -4.85
CA GLN A 71 -9.44 12.61 -4.39
C GLN A 71 -10.04 11.71 -3.28
N ALA A 72 -9.78 10.39 -3.30
CA ALA A 72 -10.27 9.48 -2.26
C ALA A 72 -9.43 9.63 -0.98
N LEU A 73 -8.11 9.73 -1.13
CA LEU A 73 -7.19 10.01 -0.02
C LEU A 73 -7.47 11.37 0.62
N GLU A 74 -7.68 12.42 -0.18
CA GLU A 74 -8.07 13.75 0.28
C GLU A 74 -9.39 13.73 1.06
N ARG A 75 -10.40 13.00 0.56
CA ARG A 75 -11.69 12.84 1.26
C ARG A 75 -11.51 12.15 2.60
N ILE A 76 -10.71 11.08 2.66
CA ILE A 76 -10.43 10.34 3.91
C ILE A 76 -9.68 11.23 4.90
N VAL A 77 -8.59 11.88 4.47
CA VAL A 77 -7.80 12.80 5.32
C VAL A 77 -8.69 13.92 5.86
N LYS A 78 -9.53 14.52 5.01
CA LYS A 78 -10.47 15.56 5.43
C LYS A 78 -11.47 15.06 6.47
N LEU A 79 -12.01 13.85 6.28
CA LEU A 79 -12.92 13.21 7.24
C LEU A 79 -12.23 12.96 8.59
N VAL A 80 -11.03 12.39 8.56
CA VAL A 80 -10.22 12.13 9.77
C VAL A 80 -9.93 13.43 10.52
N THR A 81 -9.53 14.49 9.82
CA THR A 81 -9.26 15.81 10.42
C THR A 81 -10.51 16.41 11.07
N ILE A 82 -11.66 16.37 10.40
CA ILE A 82 -12.94 16.85 10.97
C ILE A 82 -13.33 16.04 12.21
N CYS A 83 -13.15 14.72 12.18
CA CYS A 83 -13.42 13.84 13.31
C CYS A 83 -12.52 14.15 14.52
N VAL A 84 -11.22 14.36 14.29
CA VAL A 84 -10.26 14.72 15.35
C VAL A 84 -10.61 16.08 15.96
N GLN A 85 -10.90 17.10 15.14
CA GLN A 85 -11.29 18.43 15.63
C GLN A 85 -12.56 18.37 16.49
N LYS A 86 -13.59 17.63 16.06
CA LYS A 86 -14.81 17.44 16.86
C LYS A 86 -14.55 16.72 18.19
N ARG A 87 -13.58 15.80 18.22
CA ARG A 87 -13.20 15.09 19.45
C ARG A 87 -12.47 15.99 20.45
N LEU A 88 -11.67 16.94 19.97
CA LEU A 88 -10.92 17.89 20.81
C LEU A 88 -11.78 19.04 21.37
N GLN A 89 -12.98 19.24 20.81
CA GLN A 89 -13.97 20.22 21.29
C GLN A 89 -15.01 19.62 22.26
N LYS A 90 -14.83 18.36 22.67
CA LYS A 90 -15.54 17.72 23.78
C LYS A 90 -14.62 17.64 24.99
#